data_AF-L8HP40-F1
#
_entry.id   AF-L8HP40-F1
#
_cell.length_a   1.000
_cell.length_b   1.000
_cell.length_c   1.000
_cell.angle_alpha   90.00
_cell.angle_beta   90.00
_cell.angle_gamma   90.00
#
_symmetry.space_group_name_H-M   'P 1'
#
loop_
_entity.id
_entity.type
_entity.pdbx_description
1 polymer ?
#
loop_
_entity_poly.entity_id
_entity_poly.type
_entity_poly.pdbx_seq_one_letter_code
_entity_poly.pdbx_strand_id
1 'polypeptide(L)'
;SRVRLPGRARNLPVVYDFSTTYEEMRKDLVRKDRQRYNSNGILHILGRNERIKPRPERFQECRDRFDVIFTCEESVYDKVVEELWVREQETFQPVHVINVDMADNLEEATLGSFIICELCERLQQADNLEDSLVQVLLAAERKTGKSFLHTVCFY
;
A
#
# COMPACT_ATOMS: atom_id res chain seq x y z
N SER A 1 14.09 4.21 -5.84
CA SER A 1 13.31 4.39 -4.60
C SER A 1 14.00 3.62 -3.47
N ARG A 2 13.71 3.94 -2.19
CA ARG A 2 14.29 3.27 -1.00
C ARG A 2 13.21 3.16 0.07
N VAL A 3 13.33 2.20 0.99
CA VAL A 3 12.47 2.10 2.17
C VAL A 3 12.91 3.18 3.17
N ARG A 4 11.96 3.98 3.66
CA ARG A 4 12.22 5.07 4.61
C ARG A 4 11.42 4.84 5.89
N LEU A 5 12.08 4.93 7.03
CA LEU A 5 11.45 4.91 8.35
C LEU A 5 11.74 6.22 9.08
N PRO A 6 10.83 6.69 9.95
CA PRO A 6 11.07 7.87 10.77
C PRO A 6 12.36 7.71 11.59
N GLY A 7 13.33 8.61 11.38
CA GLY A 7 14.61 8.59 12.10
C GLY A 7 14.64 9.60 13.24
N ARG A 8 15.81 10.18 13.52
CA ARG A 8 16.05 11.03 14.70
C ARG A 8 15.34 12.38 14.68
N ALA A 9 15.19 12.94 13.48
CA ALA A 9 14.47 14.16 13.19
C ALA A 9 13.71 13.98 11.88
N ARG A 10 12.73 14.84 11.57
CA ARG A 10 11.91 14.74 10.36
C ARG A 10 12.74 14.73 9.07
N ASN A 11 13.85 15.46 9.05
CA ASN A 11 14.77 15.56 7.92
C ASN A 11 15.87 14.47 7.89
N LEU A 12 15.89 13.57 8.88
CA LEU A 12 16.91 12.53 9.01
C LEU A 12 16.24 11.15 9.11
N PRO A 13 15.62 10.65 8.02
CA PRO A 13 15.02 9.32 7.99
C PRO A 13 16.08 8.22 8.05
N VAL A 14 15.68 7.05 8.54
CA VAL A 14 16.47 5.83 8.38
C VAL A 14 16.10 5.20 7.05
N VAL A 15 17.09 4.88 6.23
CA VAL A 15 16.88 4.45 4.84
C VAL A 15 17.48 3.06 4.63
N TYR A 16 16.71 2.18 4.00
CA TYR A 16 17.11 0.82 3.67
C TYR A 16 16.87 0.51 2.18
N ASP A 17 17.58 -0.50 1.68
CA ASP A 17 17.29 -1.11 0.39
C ASP A 17 16.06 -2.03 0.48
N PHE A 18 15.35 -2.26 -0.63
CA PHE A 18 14.23 -3.21 -0.66
C PHE A 18 14.69 -4.66 -0.47
N SER A 19 15.96 -4.96 -0.73
CA SER A 19 16.57 -6.27 -0.43
C SER A 19 16.74 -6.55 1.07
N THR A 20 16.69 -5.52 1.93
CA THR A 20 16.83 -5.67 3.39
C THR A 20 15.57 -6.27 4.00
N THR A 21 15.72 -7.29 4.85
CA THR A 21 14.59 -7.94 5.54
C THR A 21 14.06 -7.11 6.70
N TYR A 22 12.80 -7.32 7.09
CA TYR A 22 12.24 -6.65 8.28
C TYR A 22 12.97 -7.05 9.57
N GLU A 23 13.50 -8.28 9.66
CA GLU A 23 14.31 -8.73 10.78
C GLU A 23 15.63 -7.93 10.89
N GLU A 24 16.33 -7.74 9.77
CA GLU A 24 17.56 -6.93 9.71
C GLU A 24 17.29 -5.47 10.09
N MET A 25 16.23 -4.86 9.54
CA MET A 25 15.81 -3.51 9.91
C MET A 25 15.53 -3.41 11.40
N ARG A 26 14.80 -4.38 11.97
CA ARG A 26 14.45 -4.42 13.39
C ARG A 26 15.69 -4.52 14.27
N LYS A 27 16.63 -5.43 13.95
CA LYS A 27 17.91 -5.57 14.67
C LYS A 27 18.74 -4.29 14.61
N ASP A 28 18.82 -3.64 13.45
CA ASP A 28 19.56 -2.39 13.29
C ASP A 28 18.96 -1.24 14.11
N LEU A 29 17.63 -1.06 14.08
CA LEU A 29 16.96 -0.04 14.88
C LEU A 29 17.09 -0.28 16.39
N VAL A 30 16.99 -1.54 16.85
CA VAL A 30 17.23 -1.90 18.26
C VAL A 30 18.64 -1.51 18.69
N ARG A 31 19.64 -1.78 17.85
CA ARG A 31 21.04 -1.40 18.12
C ARG A 31 21.25 0.11 18.13
N LYS A 32 20.54 0.85 17.27
CA LYS A 32 20.65 2.32 17.18
C LYS A 32 20.01 3.03 18.38
N ASP A 33 18.76 2.71 18.70
CA ASP A 33 18.00 3.35 19.78
C ASP A 33 16.71 2.56 20.12
N ARG A 34 16.85 1.47 20.88
CA ARG A 34 15.72 0.60 21.24
C ARG A 34 14.55 1.37 21.88
N GLN A 35 14.83 2.27 22.83
CA GLN A 35 13.78 2.95 23.58
C GLN A 35 12.93 3.81 22.65
N ARG A 36 13.57 4.63 21.81
CA ARG A 36 12.87 5.49 20.86
C ARG A 36 11.99 4.70 19.89
N TYR A 37 12.56 3.68 19.24
CA TYR A 37 11.84 2.93 18.21
C TYR A 37 10.77 1.99 18.78
N ASN A 38 10.84 1.69 20.08
CA ASN A 38 9.76 1.05 20.80
C ASN A 38 8.63 2.07 21.10
N SER A 39 8.97 3.24 21.64
CA SER A 39 7.99 4.28 22.00
C SER A 39 7.22 4.85 20.81
N ASN A 40 7.82 4.91 19.62
CA ASN A 40 7.13 5.37 18.41
C ASN A 40 6.47 4.24 17.60
N GLY A 41 6.48 3.00 18.12
CA GLY A 41 5.79 1.85 17.52
C GLY A 41 6.47 1.21 16.31
N ILE A 42 7.60 1.74 15.81
CA ILE A 42 8.25 1.18 14.60
C ILE A 42 8.72 -0.25 14.81
N LEU A 43 9.29 -0.59 15.97
CA LEU A 43 9.71 -1.97 16.25
C LEU A 43 8.53 -2.94 16.25
N HIS A 44 7.35 -2.49 16.71
CA HIS A 44 6.13 -3.28 16.67
C HIS A 44 5.65 -3.48 15.22
N ILE A 45 5.67 -2.43 14.39
CA ILE A 45 5.33 -2.51 12.96
C ILE A 45 6.26 -3.48 12.24
N LEU A 46 7.58 -3.39 12.46
CA LEU A 46 8.54 -4.31 11.84
C LEU A 46 8.32 -5.76 12.29
N GLY A 47 8.08 -5.98 13.58
CA GLY A 47 7.77 -7.32 14.10
C GLY A 47 6.46 -7.90 13.55
N ARG A 48 5.44 -7.06 13.32
CA ARG A 48 4.21 -7.46 12.62
C ARG A 48 4.50 -7.83 11.17
N ASN A 49 5.23 -6.98 10.44
CA ASN A 49 5.53 -7.20 9.02
C ASN A 49 6.38 -8.46 8.79
N GLU A 50 7.34 -8.73 9.68
CA GLU A 50 8.18 -9.95 9.68
C GLU A 50 7.35 -11.24 9.71
N ARG A 51 6.18 -11.24 10.37
CA ARG A 51 5.26 -12.38 10.41
C ARG A 51 4.44 -12.57 9.14
N ILE A 52 4.33 -11.52 8.32
CA ILE A 52 3.54 -11.53 7.08
C ILE A 52 4.42 -11.93 5.91
N LYS A 53 5.61 -11.32 5.79
CA LYS A 53 6.58 -11.61 4.72
C LYS A 53 8.00 -11.20 5.12
N PRO A 54 9.06 -11.71 4.48
CA PRO A 54 10.43 -11.49 4.95
C PRO A 54 10.97 -10.06 4.72
N ARG A 55 10.56 -9.39 3.63
CA ARG A 55 11.09 -8.07 3.23
C ARG A 55 10.03 -7.23 2.51
N PRO A 56 10.15 -5.90 2.47
CA PRO A 56 9.33 -5.07 1.60
C PRO A 56 9.66 -5.34 0.14
N GLU A 57 8.69 -5.15 -0.74
CA GLU A 57 8.81 -5.41 -2.17
C GLU A 57 8.48 -4.15 -2.94
N ARG A 58 9.13 -3.97 -4.07
CA ARG A 58 8.93 -2.82 -4.93
C ARG A 58 8.01 -3.19 -6.09
N PHE A 59 6.92 -2.46 -6.26
CA PHE A 59 5.92 -2.75 -7.31
C PHE A 59 6.52 -2.76 -8.73
N GLN A 60 7.44 -1.85 -9.04
CA GLN A 60 8.10 -1.80 -10.35
C GLN A 60 8.92 -3.06 -10.69
N GLU A 61 9.29 -3.86 -9.68
CA GLU A 61 10.03 -5.11 -9.86
C GLU A 61 9.09 -6.34 -9.83
N CYS A 62 7.82 -6.15 -9.47
CA CYS A 62 6.80 -7.20 -9.44
C CYS A 62 6.21 -7.43 -10.84
N ARG A 63 6.11 -8.70 -11.24
CA ARG A 63 5.51 -9.15 -12.51
C ARG A 63 4.21 -9.93 -12.33
N ASP A 64 3.71 -10.03 -11.10
CA ASP A 64 2.44 -10.67 -10.81
C ASP A 64 1.28 -9.85 -11.39
N ARG A 65 0.15 -10.54 -11.61
CA ARG A 65 -1.08 -9.97 -12.13
C ARG A 65 -2.15 -9.94 -11.05
N PHE A 66 -2.95 -8.88 -11.05
CA PHE A 66 -4.00 -8.62 -10.07
C PHE A 66 -5.26 -8.14 -10.79
N ASP A 67 -6.44 -8.47 -10.25
CA ASP A 67 -7.71 -7.92 -10.76
C ASP A 67 -7.89 -6.46 -10.30
N VAL A 68 -7.46 -6.17 -9.06
CA VAL A 68 -7.57 -4.85 -8.42
C VAL A 68 -6.28 -4.54 -7.66
N ILE A 69 -5.78 -3.31 -7.81
CA ILE A 69 -4.64 -2.75 -7.07
C ILE A 69 -5.14 -1.55 -6.26
N PHE A 70 -4.96 -1.60 -4.95
CA PHE A 70 -5.22 -0.47 -4.07
C PHE A 70 -3.94 0.32 -3.79
N THR A 71 -4.00 1.65 -3.90
CA THR A 71 -2.95 2.58 -3.47
C THR A 71 -3.42 3.40 -2.28
N CYS A 72 -2.49 3.83 -1.43
CA CYS A 72 -2.81 4.50 -0.16
C CYS A 72 -2.59 6.01 -0.16
N GLU A 73 -2.05 6.57 -1.25
CA GLU A 73 -1.87 8.00 -1.45
C GLU A 73 -1.82 8.29 -2.96
N GLU A 74 -2.26 9.48 -3.37
CA GLU A 74 -2.30 9.89 -4.78
C GLU A 74 -0.92 9.83 -5.45
N SER A 75 0.14 10.20 -4.72
CA SER A 75 1.51 10.11 -5.24
C SER A 75 1.96 8.68 -5.55
N VAL A 76 1.39 7.67 -4.88
CA VAL A 76 1.66 6.25 -5.17
C VAL A 76 0.77 5.76 -6.30
N TYR A 77 -0.49 6.21 -6.35
CA TYR A 77 -1.40 5.98 -7.47
C TYR A 77 -0.75 6.36 -8.81
N ASP A 78 -0.24 7.59 -8.92
CA ASP A 78 0.40 8.08 -10.14
C ASP A 78 1.57 7.19 -10.57
N LYS A 79 2.42 6.79 -9.60
CA LYS A 79 3.58 5.91 -9.88
C LYS A 79 3.19 4.50 -10.30
N VAL A 80 2.07 3.98 -9.80
CA VAL A 80 1.55 2.66 -10.18
C VAL A 80 0.97 2.73 -11.59
N VAL A 81 0.17 3.76 -11.88
CA VAL A 81 -0.40 3.98 -13.21
C VAL A 81 0.68 4.21 -14.26
N GLU A 82 1.67 5.05 -13.97
CA GLU A 82 2.83 5.28 -14.85
C GLU A 82 3.60 3.98 -15.12
N GLU A 83 3.87 3.19 -14.09
CA GLU A 83 4.57 1.90 -14.24
C GLU A 83 3.79 0.92 -15.11
N LEU A 84 2.46 0.80 -14.93
CA LEU A 84 1.63 -0.07 -15.76
C LEU A 84 1.51 0.44 -17.19
N TRP A 85 1.53 1.76 -17.40
CA TRP A 85 1.48 2.38 -18.72
C TRP A 85 2.76 2.19 -19.54
N VAL A 86 3.93 2.25 -18.88
CA VAL A 86 5.24 2.11 -19.55
C VAL A 86 5.58 0.64 -19.85
N ARG A 87 4.95 -0.31 -19.17
CA ARG A 87 5.09 -1.74 -19.48
C ARG A 87 4.46 -2.06 -20.84
N GLU A 88 5.08 -2.98 -21.58
CA GLU A 88 4.47 -3.55 -22.77
C GLU A 88 3.22 -4.34 -22.38
N GLN A 89 2.11 -4.11 -23.08
CA GLN A 89 0.84 -4.78 -22.84
C GLN A 89 0.83 -6.11 -23.60
N GLU A 90 1.09 -7.20 -22.89
CA GLU A 90 1.24 -8.53 -23.50
C GLU A 90 -0.10 -9.24 -23.67
N THR A 91 -1.05 -8.98 -22.76
CA THR A 91 -2.29 -9.76 -22.67
C THR A 91 -3.56 -8.94 -22.81
N PHE A 92 -3.46 -7.63 -22.68
CA PHE A 92 -4.58 -6.70 -22.65
C PHE A 92 -5.62 -7.06 -21.57
N GLN A 93 -5.22 -7.79 -20.53
CA GLN A 93 -6.08 -8.09 -19.39
C GLN A 93 -6.21 -6.82 -18.54
N PRO A 94 -7.44 -6.36 -18.24
CA PRO A 94 -7.63 -5.17 -17.44
C PRO A 94 -7.23 -5.39 -15.98
N VAL A 95 -6.72 -4.34 -15.34
CA VAL A 95 -6.51 -4.24 -13.90
C VAL A 95 -7.06 -2.90 -13.41
N HIS A 96 -7.90 -2.95 -12.38
CA HIS A 96 -8.44 -1.74 -11.76
C HIS A 96 -7.46 -1.18 -10.74
N VAL A 97 -7.07 0.08 -10.87
CA VAL A 97 -6.25 0.78 -9.87
C VAL A 97 -7.14 1.75 -9.12
N ILE A 98 -7.20 1.62 -7.79
CA ILE A 98 -8.07 2.41 -6.92
C ILE A 98 -7.22 3.08 -5.83
N ASN A 99 -7.31 4.41 -5.70
CA ASN A 99 -6.66 5.12 -4.59
C ASN A 99 -7.61 5.30 -3.41
N VAL A 100 -7.16 4.89 -2.23
CA VAL A 100 -7.78 5.17 -0.93
C VAL A 100 -6.85 6.08 -0.15
N ASP A 101 -7.08 7.39 -0.24
CA ASP A 101 -6.18 8.36 0.39
C ASP A 101 -6.24 8.28 1.93
N MET A 102 -5.07 8.07 2.54
CA MET A 102 -4.92 7.99 4.00
C MET A 102 -3.58 8.59 4.42
N ALA A 103 -3.56 9.30 5.55
CA ALA A 103 -2.31 9.88 6.05
C ALA A 103 -1.35 8.78 6.54
N ASP A 104 -0.04 9.00 6.39
CA ASP A 104 1.01 8.08 6.82
C ASP A 104 1.21 8.11 8.35
N ASN A 105 0.22 7.59 9.07
CA ASN A 105 0.27 7.34 10.52
C ASN A 105 -0.52 6.08 10.87
N LEU A 106 -0.30 5.55 12.08
CA LEU A 106 -0.84 4.24 12.48
C LEU A 106 -2.37 4.21 12.54
N GLU A 107 -2.99 5.29 12.99
CA GLU A 107 -4.45 5.39 13.16
C GLU A 107 -5.15 5.41 11.80
N GLU A 108 -4.73 6.32 10.91
CA GLU A 108 -5.26 6.43 9.55
C GLU A 108 -4.97 5.18 8.71
N ALA A 109 -3.79 4.55 8.86
CA ALA A 109 -3.49 3.29 8.19
C ALA A 109 -4.43 2.15 8.65
N THR A 110 -4.80 2.14 9.93
CA THR A 110 -5.74 1.15 10.47
C THR A 110 -7.14 1.39 9.92
N LEU A 111 -7.63 2.64 9.95
CA LEU A 111 -8.92 3.00 9.38
C LEU A 111 -8.98 2.72 7.88
N GLY A 112 -7.95 3.13 7.13
CA GLY A 112 -7.81 2.86 5.70
C GLY A 112 -7.81 1.37 5.38
N SER A 113 -7.18 0.54 6.21
CA SER A 113 -7.20 -0.91 6.03
C SER A 113 -8.61 -1.51 6.14
N PHE A 114 -9.47 -0.98 7.03
CA PHE A 114 -10.86 -1.42 7.12
C PHE A 114 -11.69 -0.99 5.90
N ILE A 115 -11.44 0.22 5.38
CA ILE A 115 -12.08 0.68 4.14
C ILE A 115 -11.69 -0.21 2.97
N ILE A 116 -10.40 -0.48 2.78
CA ILE A 116 -9.90 -1.39 1.73
C ILE A 116 -10.51 -2.79 1.91
N CYS A 117 -10.55 -3.33 3.13
CA CYS A 117 -11.15 -4.65 3.38
C CYS A 117 -12.63 -4.70 3.00
N GLU A 118 -13.43 -3.70 3.39
CA GLU A 118 -14.85 -3.63 3.04
C GLU A 118 -15.05 -3.49 1.52
N LEU A 119 -14.20 -2.71 0.83
CA LEU A 119 -14.23 -2.61 -0.62
C LEU A 119 -13.94 -3.97 -1.27
N CYS A 120 -12.88 -4.66 -0.84
CA CYS A 120 -12.56 -6.00 -1.32
C CYS A 120 -13.72 -6.99 -1.13
N GLU A 121 -14.33 -7.03 0.06
CA GLU A 121 -15.44 -7.92 0.36
C GLU A 121 -16.65 -7.65 -0.55
N ARG A 122 -16.99 -6.38 -0.77
CA ARG A 122 -18.11 -5.99 -1.65
C ARG A 122 -17.83 -6.31 -3.12
N LEU A 123 -16.60 -6.07 -3.59
CA LEU A 123 -16.20 -6.39 -4.97
C LEU A 123 -16.18 -7.91 -5.19
N GLN A 124 -15.77 -8.69 -4.19
CA GLN A 124 -15.76 -10.15 -4.25
C GLN A 124 -17.18 -10.76 -4.28
N GLN A 125 -18.15 -10.08 -3.67
CA GLN A 125 -19.57 -10.49 -3.68
C GLN A 125 -20.32 -10.07 -4.95
N ALA A 126 -19.73 -9.22 -5.79
CA ALA A 126 -20.35 -8.77 -7.02
C ALA A 126 -20.32 -9.87 -8.10
N ASP A 127 -21.44 -10.07 -8.79
CA ASP A 127 -21.52 -11.03 -9.91
C ASP A 127 -20.66 -10.57 -11.10
N ASN A 128 -20.60 -9.26 -11.34
CA ASN A 128 -19.74 -8.62 -12.33
C ASN A 128 -18.98 -7.46 -11.68
N LEU A 129 -17.64 -7.57 -11.65
CA LEU A 129 -16.75 -6.56 -11.10
C LEU A 129 -16.90 -5.22 -11.83
N GLU A 130 -16.87 -5.21 -13.16
CA GLU A 130 -16.88 -3.99 -13.97
C GLU A 130 -18.17 -3.19 -13.76
N ASP A 131 -19.32 -3.89 -13.76
CA ASP A 131 -20.63 -3.26 -13.57
C ASP A 131 -20.84 -2.74 -12.14
N SER A 132 -20.25 -3.44 -11.16
CA SER A 132 -20.51 -3.17 -9.74
C SER A 132 -19.53 -2.18 -9.13
N LEU A 133 -18.33 -2.05 -9.69
CA LEU A 133 -17.23 -1.28 -9.07
C LEU A 133 -17.61 0.18 -8.83
N VAL A 134 -18.25 0.85 -9.81
CA VAL A 134 -18.71 2.24 -9.66
C VAL A 134 -19.72 2.36 -8.51
N GLN A 135 -20.67 1.42 -8.41
CA GLN A 135 -21.68 1.44 -7.34
C GLN A 135 -21.07 1.16 -5.96
N VAL A 136 -20.11 0.25 -5.89
CA VAL A 136 -19.38 -0.07 -4.65
C VAL A 136 -18.59 1.15 -4.18
N LEU A 137 -17.85 1.81 -5.08
CA LEU A 137 -17.12 3.03 -4.75
C LEU A 137 -18.07 4.14 -4.29
N LEU A 138 -19.14 4.45 -5.03
CA LEU A 138 -20.13 5.47 -4.63
C LEU A 138 -20.81 5.16 -3.29
N ALA A 139 -21.05 3.89 -2.98
CA ALA A 139 -21.58 3.48 -1.67
C ALA A 139 -20.54 3.72 -0.55
N ALA A 140 -19.27 3.41 -0.80
CA ALA A 140 -18.19 3.69 0.13
C ALA A 140 -17.95 5.19 0.31
N GLU A 141 -18.04 6.00 -0.75
CA GLU A 141 -17.88 7.47 -0.65
C GLU A 141 -18.97 8.06 0.24
N ARG A 142 -20.23 7.66 0.03
CA ARG A 142 -21.35 8.09 0.88
C ARG A 142 -21.21 7.67 2.33
N LYS A 143 -20.64 6.48 2.59
CA LYS A 143 -20.47 5.95 3.95
C LYS A 143 -19.29 6.59 4.68
N THR A 144 -18.18 6.82 3.99
CA THR A 144 -16.91 7.24 4.59
C THR A 144 -16.64 8.74 4.46
N GLY A 145 -17.31 9.42 3.53
CA GLY A 145 -17.03 10.80 3.17
C GLY A 145 -15.71 10.99 2.39
N LYS A 146 -14.98 9.91 2.08
CA LYS A 146 -13.77 9.95 1.26
C LYS A 146 -14.14 9.86 -0.22
N SER A 147 -13.28 10.38 -1.08
CA SER A 147 -13.35 10.13 -2.52
C SER A 147 -12.28 9.13 -2.95
N PHE A 148 -12.57 8.35 -3.99
CA PHE A 148 -11.66 7.34 -4.52
C PHE A 148 -11.28 7.66 -5.96
N LEU A 149 -9.99 7.74 -6.24
CA LEU A 149 -9.52 7.77 -7.62
C LEU A 149 -9.60 6.35 -8.20
N HIS A 150 -10.01 6.25 -9.46
CA HIS A 150 -10.12 4.97 -10.14
C HIS A 150 -9.69 5.11 -11.60
N THR A 151 -8.90 4.16 -12.07
CA THR A 151 -8.59 3.98 -13.49
C THR A 151 -8.46 2.49 -13.82
N VAL A 152 -8.45 2.19 -15.11
CA VAL A 152 -8.16 0.85 -15.64
C VAL A 152 -6.84 0.92 -16.40
N CYS A 153 -5.92 0.01 -16.05
CA CYS A 153 -4.70 -0.24 -16.81
C CYS A 153 -4.77 -1.64 -17.43
N PHE A 154 -3.79 -2.01 -18.24
CA PHE A 154 -3.77 -3.29 -18.95
C PHE A 154 -2.40 -3.96 -18.82
N TYR A 155 -2.39 -5.28 -18.62
CA TYR A 155 -1.18 -6.12 -18.60
C TYR A 155 -0.76 -6.60 -19.98
#